data_AF-A0A537N0F5-F1
#
_entry.id   AF-A0A537N0F5-F1
#
_cell.length_a   1.000
_cell.length_b   1.000
_cell.length_c   1.000
_cell.angle_alpha   90.00
_cell.angle_beta   90.00
_cell.angle_gamma   90.00
#
_symmetry.space_group_name_H-M   'P 1'
#
loop_
_entity.id
_entity.type
_entity.pdbx_description
1 polymer ?
#
loop_
_entity_poly.entity_id
_entity_poly.type
_entity_poly.pdbx_seq_one_letter_code
_entity_poly.pdbx_strand_id
1 'polypeptide(L)' 'MPWCHSEPTIAELLSDPIVRALMAADRVAPEELRANLAKIAGTLEPQHREVRQRGCSQATSPA' A
#
# COMPACT_ATOMS: atom_id res chain seq x y z
N MET A 1 11.40 -3.23 23.07
CA MET A 1 11.74 -2.98 21.65
C MET A 1 10.43 -2.81 20.90
N PRO A 2 10.06 -1.62 20.45
CA PRO A 2 8.88 -1.50 19.59
C PRO A 2 9.26 -2.15 18.27
N TRP A 3 8.59 -3.25 17.95
CA TRP A 3 8.79 -3.97 16.70
C TRP A 3 8.28 -3.06 15.57
N CYS A 4 9.19 -2.33 14.94
CA CYS A 4 8.92 -1.63 13.69
C CYS A 4 8.80 -2.68 12.58
N HIS A 5 7.74 -3.49 12.60
CA HIS A 5 7.36 -4.22 11.41
C HIS A 5 6.81 -3.17 10.44
N SER A 6 7.64 -2.78 9.47
CA SER A 6 7.16 -2.07 8.30
C SER A 6 5.99 -2.86 7.73
N GLU A 7 4.85 -2.21 7.51
CA GLU A 7 3.72 -2.87 6.87
C GLU A 7 4.19 -3.40 5.51
N PRO A 8 3.89 -4.68 5.19
CA PRO A 8 4.29 -5.26 3.93
C PRO A 8 3.62 -4.51 2.78
N THR A 9 4.37 -4.29 1.72
CA THR A 9 3.82 -3.75 0.48
C THR A 9 2.89 -4.77 -0.17
N ILE A 10 1.96 -4.29 -1.01
CA ILE A 10 1.09 -5.16 -1.81
C ILE A 10 1.93 -6.13 -2.67
N ALA A 11 3.09 -5.69 -3.17
CA ALA A 11 3.97 -6.54 -3.96
C ALA A 11 4.54 -7.71 -3.14
N GLU A 12 4.92 -7.47 -1.89
CA GLU A 12 5.40 -8.50 -0.97
C GLU A 12 4.28 -9.46 -0.60
N LEU A 13 3.08 -8.93 -0.28
CA LEU A 13 1.93 -9.74 0.08
C LEU A 13 1.49 -10.68 -1.06
N LEU A 14 1.43 -10.18 -2.31
CA LEU A 14 1.05 -10.98 -3.47
C LEU A 14 2.12 -11.99 -3.91
N SER A 15 3.36 -11.83 -3.43
CA SER A 15 4.46 -12.77 -3.68
C SER A 15 4.56 -13.85 -2.60
N ASP A 16 3.87 -13.68 -1.46
CA ASP A 16 3.91 -14.61 -0.34
C ASP A 16 3.26 -15.97 -0.71
N PRO A 17 3.94 -17.11 -0.45
CA PRO A 17 3.41 -18.43 -0.81
C PRO A 17 2.10 -18.80 -0.11
N ILE A 18 1.90 -18.38 1.13
CA ILE A 18 0.67 -18.66 1.91
C ILE A 18 -0.47 -17.86 1.31
N VAL A 19 -0.24 -16.57 1.03
CA VAL A 19 -1.23 -15.72 0.36
C VAL A 19 -1.59 -16.28 -1.01
N ARG A 20 -0.60 -16.72 -1.80
CA ARG A 20 -0.88 -17.33 -3.11
C ARG A 20 -1.68 -18.62 -3.00
N ALA A 21 -1.43 -19.45 -1.98
CA ALA A 21 -2.22 -20.66 -1.74
C ALA A 21 -3.67 -20.34 -1.39
N LEU A 22 -3.89 -19.31 -0.56
CA LEU A 22 -5.24 -18.83 -0.21
C LEU A 22 -5.97 -18.29 -1.44
N MET A 23 -5.31 -17.44 -2.22
CA MET A 23 -5.87 -16.89 -3.45
C MET A 23 -6.22 -17.99 -4.45
N ALA A 24 -5.39 -19.03 -4.57
CA ALA A 24 -5.68 -20.17 -5.43
C ALA A 24 -6.93 -20.94 -4.96
N ALA A 25 -7.12 -21.12 -3.65
CA ALA A 25 -8.31 -21.74 -3.08
C ALA A 25 -9.58 -20.92 -3.40
N ASP A 26 -9.46 -19.60 -3.40
CA ASP A 26 -10.55 -18.66 -3.72
C ASP A 26 -10.66 -18.33 -5.23
N ARG A 27 -9.86 -18.99 -6.08
CA ARG A 27 -9.79 -18.75 -7.54
C ARG A 27 -9.46 -17.30 -7.93
N VAL A 28 -8.67 -16.62 -7.12
CA VAL A 28 -8.17 -15.27 -7.38
C VAL A 28 -6.78 -15.33 -8.01
N ALA A 29 -6.61 -14.68 -9.16
CA ALA A 29 -5.31 -14.53 -9.81
C ALA A 29 -4.54 -13.33 -9.24
N PRO A 30 -3.33 -13.50 -8.66
CA PRO A 30 -2.57 -12.41 -8.06
C PRO A 30 -2.15 -11.33 -9.06
N GLU A 31 -1.87 -11.72 -10.31
CA GLU A 31 -1.50 -10.80 -11.38
C GLU A 31 -2.68 -9.91 -11.79
N GLU A 32 -3.89 -10.47 -11.85
CA GLU A 32 -5.12 -9.73 -12.14
C GLU A 32 -5.45 -8.77 -11.00
N LEU A 33 -5.35 -9.23 -9.75
CA LEU A 33 -5.56 -8.39 -8.57
C LEU A 33 -4.57 -7.21 -8.55
N ARG A 34 -3.29 -7.47 -8.81
CA ARG A 34 -2.26 -6.41 -8.91
C ARG A 34 -2.61 -5.38 -9.97
N ALA A 35 -3.04 -5.83 -11.16
CA ALA A 35 -3.41 -4.93 -12.25
C ALA A 35 -4.62 -4.07 -11.90
N ASN A 36 -5.63 -4.65 -11.24
CA ASN A 36 -6.82 -3.91 -10.81
C ASN A 36 -6.49 -2.89 -9.72
N LEU A 37 -5.66 -3.24 -8.75
CA LEU A 37 -5.18 -2.30 -7.72
C LEU A 37 -4.39 -1.14 -8.34
N ALA A 38 -3.54 -1.40 -9.34
CA ALA A 38 -2.81 -0.35 -10.04
C ALA A 38 -3.73 0.61 -10.80
N LYS A 39 -4.78 0.10 -11.46
CA LYS A 39 -5.80 0.92 -12.14
C LYS A 39 -6.57 1.80 -11.15
N ILE A 40 -6.98 1.22 -10.01
CA ILE A 40 -7.66 1.96 -8.94
C ILE A 40 -6.76 3.07 -8.41
N ALA A 41 -5.49 2.76 -8.09
CA ALA A 41 -4.53 3.77 -7.66
C ALA A 41 -4.39 4.90 -8.68
N GLY A 42 -4.21 4.59 -9.96
CA GLY A 42 -4.16 5.61 -11.03
C GLY A 42 -5.43 6.47 -11.15
N THR A 43 -6.59 5.95 -10.72
CA THR A 43 -7.86 6.69 -10.68
C THR A 43 -7.97 7.59 -9.45
N LEU A 44 -7.29 7.24 -8.35
CA LEU A 44 -7.30 7.98 -7.08
C LEU A 44 -6.24 9.09 -7.01
N GLU A 45 -5.14 8.98 -7.77
CA GLU A 45 -4.05 9.96 -7.80
C GLU A 45 -4.44 11.42 -8.18
N PRO A 46 -5.56 11.73 -8.88
CA PRO A 46 -6.02 13.11 -9.05
C PRO A 46 -6.50 13.78 -7.74
N GLN A 47 -6.85 13.03 -6.69
CA GLN A 47 -7.53 13.57 -5.49
C GLN A 47 -6.62 13.68 -4.25
N HIS A 48 -5.41 13.09 -4.27
CA HIS A 48 -4.59 12.94 -3.06
C HIS A 48 -3.43 13.95 -2.94
N ARG A 49 -3.34 14.95 -3.83
CA ARG A 49 -2.27 15.97 -3.79
C ARG A 49 -2.46 17.02 -2.67
N GLU A 50 -3.66 17.18 -2.11
CA GLU A 50 -3.94 18.25 -1.14
C GLU A 50 -3.78 17.89 0.35
N VAL A 51 -3.72 16.60 0.71
CA VAL A 51 -3.80 16.20 2.13
C VAL A 51 -2.44 15.99 2.80
N ARG A 52 -1.38 15.63 2.04
CA ARG A 52 -0.05 15.34 2.64
C ARG A 52 0.80 16.56 3.01
N GLN A 53 0.50 17.77 2.54
CA GLN A 53 1.33 18.96 2.82
C GLN A 53 1.10 19.61 4.20
N ARG A 54 0.13 19.17 5.00
CA ARG A 54 -0.12 19.75 6.34
C ARG A 54 0.57 19.03 7.51
N GLY A 55 1.29 17.93 7.26
CA GLY A 55 1.87 17.09 8.33
C GLY A 55 3.32 17.41 8.73
N CYS A 56 4.10 18.12 7.92
CA CYS A 56 5.54 18.31 8.16
C CYS A 56 5.98 19.77 8.41
N SER A 57 5.07 20.73 8.52
CA SER A 57 5.41 22.15 8.67
C SER A 57 5.46 22.64 10.13
N GLN A 58 5.23 21.77 11.13
CA GLN A 58 5.36 22.11 12.55
C GLN A 58 6.50 21.34 13.21
N ALA A 59 7.73 21.53 12.72
CA ALA A 59 8.93 21.15 13.44
C ALA A 59 10.10 22.09 13.10
N THR A 60 9.85 23.40 13.10
CA THR A 60 10.91 24.41 13.15
C THR A 60 10.34 25.72 13.66
N SER A 61 10.54 26.01 14.95
CA SER A 61 11.14 27.28 15.32
C SER A 61 11.68 27.25 16.76
N PRO A 62 12.84 27.86 17.02
CA PRO A 62 13.52 27.90 18.31
C PRO A 62 13.07 29.10 19.16
N ALA A 63 13.25 28.99 20.47
CA ALA A 63 13.56 30.07 21.40
C ALA A 63 14.03 29.48 22.73
#